data_AF-A0A814ZCL1-F1
#
_entry.id   AF-A0A814ZCL1-F1
#
_cell.length_a   1.000
_cell.length_b   1.000
_cell.length_c   1.000
_cell.angle_alpha   90.00
_cell.angle_beta   90.00
_cell.angle_gamma   90.00
#
_symmetry.space_group_name_H-M   'P 1'
#
loop_
_entity.id
_entity.type
_entity.pdbx_description
1 polymer ?
#
loop_
_entity_poly.entity_id
_entity_poly.type
_entity_poly.pdbx_seq_one_letter_code
_entity_poly.pdbx_strand_id
1 'polypeptide(L)'
;MEHFSKFLPRNSIRSEMKVVKERKIRYVVPLKIVSFKTPMNQMVLIALNQDTNQTQIAQIKDSNHGYLTLTLLPESIQTVAYNVATTD
;
A
#
# COMPACT_ATOMS: atom_id res chain seq x y z
N MET A 1 1.01 8.28 13.92
CA MET A 1 0.30 6.99 14.17
C MET A 1 -1.06 6.89 13.48
N GLU A 2 -1.66 8.00 13.03
CA GLU A 2 -3.01 8.00 12.44
C GLU A 2 -3.17 7.15 11.17
N HIS A 3 -2.11 7.00 10.36
CA HIS A 3 -2.11 6.17 9.15
C HIS A 3 -2.48 4.70 9.37
N PHE A 4 -2.34 4.21 10.61
CA PHE A 4 -2.74 2.87 11.02
C PHE A 4 -4.07 2.92 11.78
N SER A 5 -4.12 3.64 12.91
CA SER A 5 -5.26 3.58 13.83
C SER A 5 -6.58 4.09 13.23
N LYS A 6 -6.54 5.03 12.27
CA LYS A 6 -7.73 5.57 11.61
C LYS A 6 -8.34 4.60 10.58
N PHE A 7 -7.51 3.75 9.97
CA PHE A 7 -7.90 2.94 8.81
C PHE A 7 -7.94 1.44 9.10
N LEU A 8 -7.33 0.98 10.20
CA LEU A 8 -7.28 -0.43 10.59
C LEU A 8 -8.17 -0.66 11.82
N PRO A 9 -9.47 -0.95 11.64
CA PRO A 9 -10.31 -1.36 12.75
C PRO A 9 -9.81 -2.68 13.33
N ARG A 10 -10.27 -2.99 14.55
CA ARG A 10 -10.01 -4.29 15.20
C ARG A 10 -10.39 -5.44 14.25
N ASN A 11 -9.65 -6.53 14.34
CA ASN A 11 -9.82 -7.73 13.51
C ASN A 11 -9.49 -7.55 12.02
N SER A 12 -8.81 -6.46 11.64
CA SER A 12 -8.18 -6.38 10.31
C SER A 12 -7.08 -7.43 10.19
N ILE A 13 -7.07 -8.16 9.09
CA ILE A 13 -6.12 -9.27 8.85
C ILE A 13 -5.09 -8.80 7.84
N ARG A 14 -3.80 -9.01 8.15
CA ARG A 14 -2.72 -8.71 7.20
C ARG A 14 -2.86 -9.61 5.97
N SER A 15 -2.83 -8.99 4.80
CA SER A 15 -2.90 -9.67 3.50
C SER A 15 -1.56 -9.55 2.80
N GLU A 16 -1.14 -10.61 2.10
CA GLU A 16 0.03 -10.56 1.23
C GLU A 16 -0.34 -9.88 -0.10
N MET A 17 0.31 -8.76 -0.42
CA MET A 17 0.23 -8.14 -1.73
C MET A 17 1.56 -8.26 -2.46
N LYS A 18 1.48 -8.53 -3.76
CA LYS A 18 2.64 -8.63 -4.63
C LYS A 18 2.93 -7.28 -5.26
N VAL A 19 4.08 -6.69 -4.91
CA VAL A 19 4.65 -5.58 -5.66
C VAL A 19 5.18 -6.13 -6.98
N VAL A 20 4.58 -5.71 -8.09
CA VAL A 20 4.91 -6.24 -9.43
C VAL A 20 6.00 -5.42 -10.10
N LYS A 21 6.09 -4.14 -9.78
CA LYS A 21 7.15 -3.26 -10.28
C LYS A 21 7.49 -2.22 -9.23
N GLU A 22 8.78 -2.11 -8.94
CA GLU A 22 9.38 -1.05 -8.13
C GLU A 22 10.56 -0.52 -8.94
N ARG A 23 10.66 0.80 -9.10
CA ARG A 23 11.80 1.41 -9.79
C ARG A 23 13.02 1.37 -8.87
N LYS A 24 13.78 0.27 -8.92
CA LYS A 24 15.02 0.12 -8.15
C LYS A 24 16.13 0.98 -8.76
N ILE A 25 16.33 2.16 -8.21
CA ILE A 25 17.50 2.99 -8.47
C ILE A 25 18.58 2.55 -7.46
N ARG A 26 19.85 2.45 -7.89
CA ARG A 26 20.96 2.15 -6.95
C ARG A 26 20.96 3.21 -5.84
N TYR A 27 21.17 2.76 -4.59
CA TYR A 27 21.23 3.61 -3.39
C TYR A 27 19.91 4.20 -2.88
N VAL A 28 18.76 3.75 -3.41
CA VAL A 28 17.43 4.15 -2.89
C VAL A 28 16.96 3.18 -1.82
N VAL A 29 16.40 3.71 -0.73
CA VAL A 29 15.79 2.91 0.33
C VAL A 29 14.50 2.27 -0.22
N PRO A 30 14.33 0.94 -0.18
CA PRO A 30 13.13 0.29 -0.71
C PRO A 30 11.84 0.77 -0.04
N LEU A 31 10.74 0.79 -0.78
CA LEU A 31 9.43 1.10 -0.21
C LEU A 31 9.03 0.04 0.82
N LYS A 32 8.52 0.49 1.96
CA LYS A 32 7.86 -0.39 2.93
C LYS A 32 6.38 -0.37 2.67
N ILE A 33 5.83 -1.53 2.32
CA ILE A 33 4.41 -1.66 1.96
C ILE A 33 3.78 -2.77 2.79
N VAL A 34 2.62 -2.48 3.36
CA VAL A 34 1.78 -3.46 4.06
C VAL A 34 0.33 -3.29 3.65
N SER A 35 -0.40 -4.40 3.62
CA SER A 35 -1.80 -4.47 3.24
C SER A 35 -2.61 -5.24 4.26
N PHE A 36 -3.87 -4.83 4.44
CA PHE A 36 -4.81 -5.43 5.36
C PHE A 36 -6.18 -5.55 4.70
N LYS A 37 -6.87 -6.66 4.96
CA LYS A 37 -8.30 -6.79 4.70
C LYS A 37 -9.06 -6.47 5.99
N THR A 38 -9.96 -5.49 5.92
CA THR A 38 -10.79 -5.10 7.06
C THR A 38 -12.03 -6.00 7.16
N PRO A 39 -12.67 -6.08 8.35
CA PRO A 39 -13.93 -6.80 8.51
C PRO A 39 -15.07 -6.25 7.64
N MET A 40 -14.97 -5.00 7.19
CA MET A 40 -15.93 -4.34 6.30
C MET A 40 -15.67 -4.65 4.81
N ASN A 41 -14.86 -5.66 4.52
CA ASN A 41 -14.47 -6.06 3.15
C ASN A 41 -13.78 -4.93 2.36
N GLN A 42 -12.95 -4.13 3.04
CA GLN A 42 -12.08 -3.14 2.40
C GLN A 42 -10.64 -3.62 2.44
N MET A 43 -9.88 -3.28 1.40
CA MET A 43 -8.43 -3.36 1.42
C MET A 43 -7.87 -2.02 1.87
N VAL A 44 -6.94 -2.08 2.83
CA VAL A 44 -6.18 -0.94 3.31
C VAL A 44 -4.72 -1.21 3.03
N LEU A 45 -4.12 -0.36 2.22
CA LEU A 45 -2.71 -0.40 1.89
C LEU A 45 -2.00 0.81 2.49
N ILE A 46 -0.89 0.55 3.19
CA ILE A 46 -0.04 1.58 3.76
C ILE A 46 1.35 1.42 3.14
N ALA A 47 1.81 2.48 2.49
CA ALA A 47 3.12 2.55 1.86
C ALA A 47 3.94 3.70 2.47
N LEU A 48 5.20 3.43 2.78
CA LEU A 48 6.14 4.37 3.36
C LEU A 48 7.38 4.48 2.47
N ASN A 49 7.65 5.71 2.04
CA ASN A 49 8.91 6.10 1.42
C ASN A 49 9.81 6.74 2.48
N GLN A 50 10.91 6.05 2.82
CA GLN A 50 11.92 6.58 3.75
C GLN A 50 13.10 7.21 3.03
N ASP A 51 13.09 7.22 1.69
CA ASP A 51 14.11 7.94 0.92
C ASP A 51 13.89 9.44 1.09
N THR A 52 14.97 10.18 1.29
CA THR A 52 14.95 11.61 1.59
C THR A 52 14.94 12.48 0.34
N ASN A 53 15.26 11.92 -0.83
CA ASN A 53 15.49 12.70 -2.04
C ASN A 53 14.74 12.17 -3.27
N GLN A 54 14.26 10.94 -3.24
CA GLN A 54 13.66 10.27 -4.39
C GLN A 54 12.17 10.05 -4.23
N THR A 55 11.43 10.50 -5.24
CA THR A 55 10.05 10.07 -5.44
C THR A 55 10.06 8.63 -5.94
N GLN A 56 9.30 7.76 -5.29
CA GLN A 56 9.22 6.35 -5.64
C GLN A 56 7.86 6.00 -6.23
N ILE A 57 7.87 5.11 -7.23
CA ILE A 57 6.67 4.62 -7.88
C ILE A 57 6.58 3.11 -7.68
N ALA A 58 5.48 2.65 -7.09
CA ALA A 58 5.18 1.23 -6.91
C ALA A 58 3.92 0.86 -7.68
N GLN A 59 4.00 -0.23 -8.43
CA GLN A 59 2.84 -0.88 -9.03
C GLN A 59 2.52 -2.15 -8.26
N ILE A 60 1.32 -2.18 -7.68
CA ILE A 60 0.83 -3.25 -6.82
C ILE A 60 -0.28 -3.98 -7.55
N LYS A 61 -0.22 -5.31 -7.59
CA LYS A 61 -1.29 -6.11 -8.15
C LYS A 61 -2.21 -6.60 -7.04
N ASP A 62 -3.48 -6.26 -7.16
CA ASP A 62 -4.58 -6.84 -6.41
C ASP A 62 -5.29 -7.85 -7.31
N SER A 63 -5.54 -9.06 -6.81
CA SER A 63 -6.16 -10.11 -7.63
C SER A 63 -7.59 -9.77 -8.08
N ASN A 64 -8.28 -8.91 -7.32
CA ASN A 64 -9.68 -8.58 -7.51
C ASN A 64 -9.86 -7.24 -8.23
N HIS A 65 -8.87 -6.34 -8.19
CA HIS A 65 -8.95 -4.97 -8.74
C HIS A 65 -7.92 -4.65 -9.83
N GLY A 66 -7.04 -5.59 -10.16
CA GLY A 66 -6.00 -5.38 -11.17
C GLY A 66 -4.78 -4.67 -10.57
N TYR A 67 -4.44 -3.48 -11.07
CA TYR A 67 -3.19 -2.80 -10.72
C TYR A 67 -3.43 -1.43 -10.10
N LEU A 68 -2.78 -1.19 -8.97
CA LEU A 68 -2.71 0.10 -8.29
C LEU A 68 -1.32 0.68 -8.53
N THR A 69 -1.26 1.94 -8.98
CA THR A 69 0.01 2.67 -9.10
C THR A 69 0.06 3.74 -8.02
N LEU A 70 1.11 3.69 -7.19
CA LEU A 70 1.36 4.66 -6.14
C LEU A 70 2.57 5.50 -6.51
N THR A 71 2.47 6.80 -6.28
CA THR A 71 3.58 7.74 -6.40
C THR A 71 3.80 8.37 -5.03
N LEU A 72 4.90 8.01 -4.36
CA LEU A 72 5.23 8.48 -3.03
C LEU A 72 6.37 9.50 -3.10
N LEU A 73 6.11 10.70 -2.57
CA LEU A 73 7.13 11.72 -2.38
C LEU A 73 8.20 11.26 -1.36
N PRO A 74 9.38 11.88 -1.34
CA PRO A 74 10.36 11.63 -0.29
C PRO A 74 9.77 11.79 1.11
N GLU A 75 10.23 10.97 2.05
CA GLU A 75 9.83 11.00 3.46
C GLU A 75 8.31 10.98 3.71
N SER A 76 7.56 10.33 2.83
CA SER A 76 6.09 10.33 2.88
C SER A 76 5.52 8.97 3.22
N ILE A 77 4.34 9.01 3.86
CA ILE A 77 3.51 7.84 4.11
C ILE A 77 2.15 8.07 3.46
N GLN A 78 1.67 7.07 2.73
CA GLN A 78 0.37 7.11 2.07
C GLN A 78 -0.47 5.91 2.51
N THR A 79 -1.72 6.18 2.85
CA THR A 79 -2.73 5.17 3.13
C THR A 79 -3.79 5.22 2.04
N VAL A 80 -4.06 4.08 1.41
CA VAL A 80 -5.09 3.91 0.38
C VAL A 80 -6.08 2.88 0.88
N ALA A 81 -7.36 3.22 0.92
CA ALA A 81 -8.45 2.33 1.29
C ALA A 81 -9.43 2.21 0.13
N TYR A 82 -9.81 0.99 -0.25
CA TYR A 82 -10.78 0.72 -1.31
C TYR A 82 -11.60 -0.53 -0.99
N ASN A 83 -12.84 -0.58 -1.49
CA ASN A 83 -13.71 -1.74 -1.28
C ASN A 83 -13.24 -2.91 -2.13
N VAL A 84 -13.36 -4.12 -1.59
CA VAL A 84 -13.15 -5.33 -2.39
C VAL A 84 -14.37 -5.54 -3.28
N ALA A 85 -14.16 -5.69 -4.60
CA ALA A 85 -15.20 -6.03 -5.56
C ALA A 85 -15.95 -7.28 -5.09
N THR A 86 -17.26 -7.15 -4.94
CA THR A 86 -18.16 -8.28 -4.74
C THR A 86 -18.42 -8.91 -6.10
N THR A 87 -17.97 -10.15 -6.28
CA THR A 87 -18.48 -10.99 -7.37
C THR A 87 -19.89 -11.40 -6.96
N ASP A 88 -20.90 -10.83 -7.61
CA ASP A 88 -22.28 -11.36 -7.57
C ASP A 88 -22.37 -12.66 -8.38
#